data_AF-A0A6P4JC84-F1
#
_entry.id   AF-A0A6P4JC84-F1
#
_cell.length_a   1.000
_cell.length_b   1.000
_cell.length_c   1.000
_cell.angle_alpha   90.00
_cell.angle_beta   90.00
_cell.angle_gamma   90.00
#
_symmetry.space_group_name_H-M   'P 1'
#
loop_
_entity.id
_entity.type
_entity.pdbx_description
1 polymer ?
#
loop_
_entity_poly.entity_id
_entity_poly.type
_entity_poly.pdbx_seq_one_letter_code
_entity_poly.pdbx_strand_id
1 'polypeptide(L)'
;MLDDPGTRDALVKSITRSLPQMLDRLEDGRASNAVARVMPKLLGGSNLAPIIARALRSLVDDDKHQEVLSFLLEQIKDALQSKEGALRQMIEERVREQGGRLLGWAIGGSIATKVLLAAAKELERIDPQNSSLREGFTNWVRGQIDRIETDPEKGKEFSQTIMSVLSHESVVGWWGDIWLRFRRMVEADVEDPEGRIASVVQDALERMAAQMRYDQNMRQRIMDSVNRTVLKMLPFMRERMAEFIARVVSGWNAVEIAEKLELRVGKDLQFIRFNGTLVGFGVGALLFAVLRLLFGLNAQ
;
A
#
# COMPACT_ATOMS: atom_id res chain seq x y z
N MET A 1 3.26 20.67 -10.26
CA MET A 1 3.94 19.43 -9.86
C MET A 1 3.27 18.20 -10.44
N LEU A 2 1.98 17.93 -10.18
CA LEU A 2 1.27 16.78 -10.77
C LEU A 2 0.91 16.93 -12.27
N ASP A 3 1.06 18.13 -12.83
CA ASP A 3 0.90 18.40 -14.27
C ASP A 3 2.13 18.00 -15.11
N ASP A 4 3.27 17.74 -14.47
CA ASP A 4 4.48 17.31 -15.16
C ASP A 4 4.43 15.79 -15.43
N PRO A 5 4.50 15.34 -16.70
CA PRO A 5 4.42 13.91 -17.04
C PRO A 5 5.51 13.06 -16.36
N GLY A 6 6.75 13.57 -16.28
CA GLY A 6 7.85 12.84 -15.66
C GLY A 6 7.64 12.61 -14.16
N THR A 7 7.14 13.63 -13.46
CA THR A 7 6.78 13.52 -12.04
C THR A 7 5.64 12.51 -11.82
N ARG A 8 4.62 12.53 -12.69
CA ARG A 8 3.49 11.60 -12.59
C ARG A 8 3.92 10.15 -12.80
N ASP A 9 4.73 9.87 -13.80
CA ASP A 9 5.22 8.51 -14.08
C ASP A 9 6.09 7.96 -12.94
N ALA A 10 6.93 8.83 -12.36
CA ALA A 10 7.71 8.48 -11.17
C ALA A 10 6.80 8.15 -9.97
N LEU A 11 5.73 8.92 -9.77
CA LEU A 11 4.74 8.67 -8.72
C LEU A 11 3.96 7.38 -8.94
N VAL A 12 3.49 7.11 -10.17
CA VAL A 12 2.84 5.84 -10.51
C VAL A 12 3.76 4.68 -10.15
N LYS A 13 5.00 4.67 -10.67
CA LYS A 13 5.98 3.61 -10.38
C LYS A 13 6.24 3.44 -8.88
N SER A 14 6.35 4.55 -8.15
CA SER A 14 6.63 4.52 -6.72
C SER A 14 5.43 3.99 -5.91
N ILE A 15 4.21 4.39 -6.26
CA ILE A 15 2.97 3.92 -5.62
C ILE A 15 2.80 2.43 -5.90
N THR A 16 2.87 2.02 -7.17
CA THR A 16 2.67 0.64 -7.60
C THR A 16 3.69 -0.30 -6.93
N ARG A 17 4.99 0.07 -6.89
CA ARG A 17 6.03 -0.73 -6.18
C ARG A 17 5.86 -0.80 -4.66
N SER A 18 5.20 0.20 -4.06
CA SER A 18 4.96 0.21 -2.62
C SER A 18 3.72 -0.61 -2.21
N LEU A 19 2.84 -0.92 -3.16
CA LEU A 19 1.54 -1.55 -2.90
C LEU A 19 1.67 -2.93 -2.24
N PRO A 20 2.56 -3.85 -2.68
CA PRO A 20 2.78 -5.13 -2.00
C PRO A 20 3.21 -4.96 -0.53
N GLN A 21 4.14 -4.05 -0.26
CA GLN A 21 4.63 -3.78 1.10
C GLN A 21 3.54 -3.15 1.99
N MET A 22 2.63 -2.39 1.41
CA MET A 22 1.48 -1.86 2.13
C MET A 22 0.48 -2.96 2.47
N LEU A 23 0.26 -3.92 1.57
CA LEU A 23 -0.61 -5.08 1.80
C LEU A 23 -0.03 -6.03 2.86
N ASP A 24 1.29 -6.24 2.85
CA ASP A 24 2.02 -7.05 3.85
C ASP A 24 1.79 -6.55 5.29
N ARG A 25 1.82 -5.24 5.50
CA ARG A 25 1.54 -4.63 6.81
C ARG A 25 0.10 -4.83 7.31
N LEU A 26 -0.83 -5.20 6.42
CA LEU A 26 -2.21 -5.49 6.80
C LEU A 26 -2.39 -6.97 7.20
N GLU A 27 -1.43 -7.84 6.91
CA GLU A 27 -1.53 -9.30 7.02
C GLU A 27 -1.41 -9.86 8.44
N ASP A 28 -0.75 -9.17 9.39
CA ASP A 28 -0.39 -9.62 10.76
C ASP A 28 -1.57 -10.07 11.67
N GLY A 29 -2.31 -11.11 11.29
CA GLY A 29 -3.48 -11.68 11.97
C GLY A 29 -4.66 -10.71 12.13
N ARG A 30 -4.55 -9.51 11.54
CA ARG A 30 -5.47 -8.38 11.72
C ARG A 30 -6.08 -7.91 10.41
N ALA A 31 -5.88 -8.63 9.31
CA ALA A 31 -6.39 -8.26 7.99
C ALA A 31 -7.89 -7.98 8.02
N SER A 32 -8.70 -8.85 8.63
CA SER A 32 -10.16 -8.62 8.80
C SER A 32 -10.44 -7.29 9.54
N ASN A 33 -9.76 -7.05 10.66
CA ASN A 33 -9.91 -5.81 11.45
C ASN A 33 -9.37 -4.56 10.75
N ALA A 34 -8.34 -4.69 9.92
CA ALA A 34 -7.77 -3.59 9.15
C ALA A 34 -8.69 -3.24 7.97
N VAL A 35 -9.14 -4.26 7.23
CA VAL A 35 -10.12 -4.15 6.15
C VAL A 35 -11.42 -3.54 6.67
N ALA A 36 -11.96 -4.03 7.80
CA ALA A 36 -13.17 -3.49 8.41
C ALA A 36 -13.06 -2.00 8.79
N ARG A 37 -11.86 -1.52 9.16
CA ARG A 37 -11.65 -0.09 9.48
C ARG A 37 -11.47 0.80 8.26
N VAL A 38 -10.96 0.25 7.16
CA VAL A 38 -10.53 0.99 5.98
C VAL A 38 -11.60 0.98 4.89
N MET A 39 -12.25 -0.15 4.66
CA MET A 39 -13.22 -0.37 3.58
C MET A 39 -14.39 0.63 3.59
N PRO A 40 -15.06 0.94 4.73
CA PRO A 40 -16.13 1.94 4.75
C PRO A 40 -15.65 3.35 4.37
N LYS A 41 -14.39 3.69 4.66
CA LYS A 41 -13.81 4.99 4.30
C LYS A 41 -13.46 5.08 2.83
N LEU A 42 -13.02 3.96 2.25
CA LEU A 42 -12.66 3.87 0.84
C LEU A 42 -13.89 3.85 -0.07
N LEU A 43 -14.89 3.03 0.27
CA LEU A 43 -16.08 2.83 -0.55
C LEU A 43 -17.21 3.83 -0.24
N GLY A 44 -17.24 4.37 0.99
CA GLY A 44 -18.24 5.38 1.38
C GLY A 44 -17.84 6.83 1.10
N GLY A 45 -16.64 7.06 0.54
CA GLY A 45 -16.13 8.39 0.23
C GLY A 45 -16.37 8.77 -1.22
N SER A 46 -17.03 9.91 -1.46
CA SER A 46 -17.39 10.40 -2.81
C SER A 46 -16.22 10.53 -3.79
N ASN A 47 -15.00 10.76 -3.28
CA ASN A 47 -13.83 10.98 -4.12
C ASN A 47 -13.00 9.70 -4.36
N LEU A 48 -13.10 8.71 -3.48
CA LEU A 48 -12.29 7.48 -3.54
C LEU A 48 -13.05 6.31 -4.15
N ALA A 49 -14.38 6.27 -3.97
CA ALA A 49 -15.21 5.18 -4.47
C ALA A 49 -15.04 4.95 -5.99
N PRO A 50 -14.99 5.97 -6.86
CA PRO A 50 -14.77 5.76 -8.29
C PRO A 50 -13.38 5.18 -8.62
N ILE A 51 -12.35 5.57 -7.86
CA ILE A 51 -10.97 5.08 -8.05
C ILE A 51 -10.91 3.59 -7.66
N ILE A 52 -11.50 3.25 -6.51
CA ILE A 52 -11.54 1.87 -6.02
C ILE A 52 -12.38 0.99 -6.95
N ALA A 53 -13.54 1.47 -7.40
CA ALA A 53 -14.39 0.75 -8.34
C ALA A 53 -13.64 0.46 -9.64
N ARG A 54 -12.87 1.41 -10.17
CA ARG A 54 -12.05 1.21 -11.38
C ARG A 54 -10.93 0.20 -11.16
N ALA A 55 -10.28 0.21 -10.00
CA ALA A 55 -9.29 -0.80 -9.62
C ALA A 55 -9.90 -2.20 -9.51
N LEU A 56 -11.07 -2.31 -8.90
CA LEU A 56 -11.80 -3.58 -8.81
C LEU A 56 -12.26 -4.06 -10.19
N ARG A 57 -12.74 -3.16 -11.05
CA ARG A 57 -13.17 -3.51 -12.41
C ARG A 57 -12.01 -4.05 -13.23
N SER A 58 -10.86 -3.41 -13.13
CA SER A 58 -9.60 -3.87 -13.74
C SER A 58 -9.26 -5.31 -13.34
N LEU A 59 -9.34 -5.66 -12.06
CA LEU A 59 -9.09 -7.03 -11.60
C LEU A 59 -10.14 -8.02 -12.14
N VAL A 60 -11.39 -7.60 -12.24
CA VAL A 60 -12.49 -8.43 -12.77
C VAL A 60 -12.37 -8.64 -14.28
N ASP A 61 -11.86 -7.65 -15.02
CA ASP A 61 -11.67 -7.74 -16.46
C ASP A 61 -10.53 -8.70 -16.84
N ASP A 62 -9.61 -8.98 -15.91
CA ASP A 62 -8.57 -10.01 -16.03
C ASP A 62 -8.96 -11.33 -15.33
N ASP A 63 -10.25 -11.54 -15.09
CA ASP A 63 -10.85 -12.74 -14.49
C ASP A 63 -10.31 -13.13 -13.10
N LYS A 64 -9.68 -12.20 -12.37
CA LYS A 64 -9.08 -12.46 -11.06
C LYS A 64 -10.11 -12.85 -10.00
N HIS A 65 -11.34 -12.37 -10.11
CA HIS A 65 -12.44 -12.79 -9.24
C HIS A 65 -12.80 -14.28 -9.43
N GLN A 66 -12.53 -14.88 -10.60
CA GLN A 66 -12.75 -16.31 -10.84
C GLN A 66 -11.76 -17.18 -10.07
N GLU A 67 -10.52 -16.73 -9.88
CA GLU A 67 -9.53 -17.42 -9.06
C GLU A 67 -10.00 -17.49 -7.59
N VAL A 68 -10.56 -16.39 -7.08
CA VAL A 68 -11.14 -16.32 -5.73
C VAL A 68 -12.36 -17.23 -5.62
N LEU A 69 -13.26 -17.21 -6.61
CA LEU A 69 -14.43 -18.10 -6.62
C LEU A 69 -14.02 -19.57 -6.63
N SER A 70 -13.03 -19.95 -7.45
CA SER A 70 -12.52 -21.32 -7.51
C SER A 70 -12.02 -21.78 -6.14
N PHE A 71 -11.26 -20.94 -5.46
CA PHE A 71 -10.81 -21.23 -4.10
C PHE A 71 -11.97 -21.40 -3.12
N LEU A 72 -12.94 -20.49 -3.15
CA LEU A 72 -14.12 -20.58 -2.26
C LEU A 72 -14.91 -21.88 -2.49
N LEU A 73 -15.12 -22.26 -3.75
CA LEU A 73 -15.81 -23.50 -4.09
C LEU A 73 -15.04 -24.74 -3.59
N GLU A 74 -13.72 -24.73 -3.71
CA GLU A 74 -12.85 -25.79 -3.18
C GLU A 74 -12.94 -25.87 -1.64
N GLN A 75 -12.86 -24.74 -0.94
CA GLN A 75 -13.02 -24.71 0.52
C GLN A 75 -14.41 -25.18 0.97
N ILE A 76 -15.47 -24.83 0.23
CA ILE A 76 -16.81 -25.32 0.52
C ILE A 76 -16.89 -26.83 0.30
N LYS A 77 -16.29 -27.35 -0.78
CA LYS A 77 -16.23 -28.80 -1.04
C LYS A 77 -15.51 -29.54 0.08
N ASP A 78 -14.35 -29.04 0.50
CA ASP A 78 -13.56 -29.63 1.58
C ASP A 78 -14.31 -29.56 2.92
N ALA A 79 -15.00 -28.45 3.18
CA ALA A 79 -15.82 -28.31 4.38
C ALA A 79 -17.01 -29.28 4.40
N LEU A 80 -17.68 -29.48 3.27
CA LEU A 80 -18.78 -30.44 3.13
C LEU A 80 -18.30 -31.88 3.39
N GLN A 81 -17.11 -32.24 2.91
CA GLN A 81 -16.54 -33.59 3.09
C GLN A 81 -15.97 -33.81 4.50
N SER A 82 -15.22 -32.85 5.04
CA SER A 82 -14.53 -32.99 6.33
C SER A 82 -15.44 -32.78 7.54
N LYS A 83 -16.54 -32.03 7.39
CA LYS A 83 -17.48 -31.69 8.48
C LYS A 83 -18.89 -32.22 8.26
N GLU A 84 -19.06 -33.26 7.44
CA GLU A 84 -20.37 -33.81 7.07
C GLU A 84 -21.25 -34.06 8.30
N GLY A 85 -20.70 -34.66 9.36
CA GLY A 85 -21.45 -34.95 10.60
C GLY A 85 -21.96 -33.69 11.32
N ALA A 86 -21.13 -32.65 11.44
CA ALA A 86 -21.52 -31.39 12.09
C ALA A 86 -22.53 -30.59 11.25
N LEU A 87 -22.33 -30.55 9.93
CA LEU A 87 -23.27 -29.94 8.98
C LEU A 87 -24.62 -30.65 9.00
N ARG A 88 -24.60 -31.99 9.06
CA ARG A 88 -25.81 -32.80 9.17
C ARG A 88 -26.60 -32.46 10.43
N GLN A 89 -25.93 -32.40 11.58
CA GLN A 89 -26.55 -32.03 12.84
C GLN A 89 -27.14 -30.61 12.80
N MET A 90 -26.39 -29.64 12.25
CA MET A 90 -26.86 -28.27 12.10
C MET A 90 -28.10 -28.17 11.20
N ILE A 91 -28.12 -28.90 10.07
CA ILE A 91 -29.29 -28.93 9.17
C ILE A 91 -30.48 -29.58 9.87
N GLU A 92 -30.29 -30.69 10.57
CA GLU A 92 -31.34 -31.37 11.34
C GLU A 92 -31.92 -30.45 12.43
N GLU A 93 -31.08 -29.73 13.17
CA GLU A 93 -31.49 -28.74 14.17
C GLU A 93 -32.29 -27.60 13.52
N ARG A 94 -31.82 -27.04 12.40
CA ARG A 94 -32.48 -25.91 11.72
C ARG A 94 -33.82 -26.30 11.10
N VAL A 95 -33.92 -27.50 10.52
CA VAL A 95 -35.18 -28.05 10.01
C VAL A 95 -36.17 -28.28 11.13
N ARG A 96 -35.71 -28.75 12.30
CA ARG A 96 -36.55 -28.93 13.49
C ARG A 96 -37.05 -27.59 14.04
N GLU A 97 -36.22 -26.54 14.03
CA GLU A 97 -36.58 -25.18 14.44
C GLU A 97 -37.62 -24.54 13.51
N GLN A 98 -37.42 -24.64 12.19
CA GLN A 98 -38.22 -23.91 11.18
C GLN A 98 -39.46 -24.69 10.70
N GLY A 99 -39.41 -26.03 10.67
CA GLY A 99 -40.46 -26.90 10.11
C GLY A 99 -41.51 -27.39 11.10
N GLY A 100 -41.32 -27.17 12.41
CA GLY A 100 -42.19 -27.71 13.45
C GLY A 100 -42.14 -29.25 13.57
N ARG A 101 -42.78 -29.79 14.61
CA ARG A 101 -42.77 -31.24 14.96
C ARG A 101 -43.26 -32.17 13.83
N LEU A 102 -44.09 -31.66 12.91
CA LEU A 102 -44.68 -32.41 11.80
C LEU A 102 -43.69 -32.67 10.65
N LEU A 103 -42.88 -31.68 10.22
CA LEU A 103 -41.81 -31.92 9.25
C LEU A 103 -40.68 -32.78 9.84
N GLY A 104 -40.41 -32.65 11.15
CA GLY A 104 -39.39 -33.45 11.83
C GLY A 104 -39.68 -34.96 11.83
N TRP A 105 -40.94 -35.36 11.88
CA TRP A 105 -41.37 -36.77 11.86
C TRP A 105 -41.54 -37.33 10.44
N ALA A 106 -42.04 -36.53 9.49
CA ALA A 106 -42.37 -37.00 8.14
C ALA A 106 -41.13 -37.24 7.25
N ILE A 107 -39.97 -36.66 7.58
CA ILE A 107 -38.86 -36.55 6.64
C ILE A 107 -37.61 -37.37 7.07
N GLY A 108 -37.51 -37.71 8.36
CA GLY A 108 -36.48 -38.60 8.91
C GLY A 108 -35.04 -38.09 8.74
N GLY A 109 -34.10 -38.65 9.51
CA GLY A 109 -32.67 -38.26 9.49
C GLY A 109 -31.95 -38.41 8.13
N SER A 110 -32.66 -38.75 7.04
CA SER A 110 -32.12 -38.82 5.68
C SER A 110 -32.11 -37.48 4.93
N ILE A 111 -32.87 -36.46 5.37
CA ILE A 111 -32.96 -35.21 4.61
C ILE A 111 -31.64 -34.46 4.60
N ALA A 112 -30.96 -34.40 5.74
CA ALA A 112 -29.67 -33.72 5.83
C ALA A 112 -28.63 -34.42 4.95
N THR A 113 -28.59 -35.76 4.94
CA THR A 113 -27.77 -36.53 4.00
C THR A 113 -28.12 -36.24 2.55
N LYS A 114 -29.42 -36.24 2.19
CA LYS A 114 -29.87 -35.97 0.81
C LYS A 114 -29.52 -34.55 0.37
N VAL A 115 -29.66 -33.56 1.25
CA VAL A 115 -29.32 -32.15 0.99
C VAL A 115 -27.81 -32.00 0.82
N LEU A 116 -27.00 -32.57 1.71
CA LEU A 116 -25.54 -32.53 1.60
C LEU A 116 -25.04 -33.23 0.34
N LEU A 117 -25.62 -34.38 0.00
CA LEU A 117 -25.26 -35.16 -1.19
C LEU A 117 -25.70 -34.46 -2.48
N ALA A 118 -26.87 -33.81 -2.47
CA ALA A 118 -27.31 -32.95 -3.58
C ALA A 118 -26.42 -31.71 -3.73
N ALA A 119 -26.04 -31.06 -2.64
CA ALA A 119 -25.14 -29.90 -2.65
C ALA A 119 -23.73 -30.28 -3.14
N ALA A 120 -23.17 -31.39 -2.66
CA ALA A 120 -21.88 -31.91 -3.12
C ALA A 120 -21.93 -32.27 -4.60
N LYS A 121 -22.99 -32.95 -5.06
CA LYS A 121 -23.18 -33.29 -6.46
C LYS A 121 -23.35 -32.06 -7.35
N GLU A 122 -24.04 -31.04 -6.87
CA GLU A 122 -24.16 -29.77 -7.61
C GLU A 122 -22.80 -29.07 -7.69
N LEU A 123 -22.03 -29.06 -6.60
CA LEU A 123 -20.66 -28.53 -6.60
C LEU A 123 -19.75 -29.27 -7.59
N GLU A 124 -19.88 -30.59 -7.72
CA GLU A 124 -19.13 -31.39 -8.70
C GLU A 124 -19.51 -31.08 -10.16
N ARG A 125 -20.74 -30.61 -10.40
CA ARG A 125 -21.22 -30.23 -11.75
C ARG A 125 -20.80 -28.83 -12.16
N ILE A 126 -20.33 -28.01 -11.21
CA ILE A 126 -19.76 -26.70 -11.52
C ILE A 126 -18.45 -26.94 -12.24
N ASP A 127 -18.45 -26.68 -13.55
CA ASP A 127 -17.24 -26.75 -14.36
C ASP A 127 -16.17 -25.78 -13.80
N PRO A 128 -14.91 -26.23 -13.65
CA PRO A 128 -13.82 -25.39 -13.16
C PRO A 128 -13.53 -24.17 -14.04
N GLN A 129 -13.87 -24.24 -15.33
CA GLN A 129 -13.56 -23.24 -16.35
C GLN A 129 -14.79 -22.45 -16.78
N ASN A 130 -15.96 -23.05 -16.99
CA ASN A 130 -17.16 -22.32 -17.47
C ASN A 130 -18.49 -22.91 -16.98
N SER A 131 -19.19 -22.16 -16.12
CA SER A 131 -20.54 -22.51 -15.65
C SER A 131 -21.43 -21.28 -15.53
N SER A 132 -22.75 -21.48 -15.59
CA SER A 132 -23.75 -20.43 -15.36
C SER A 132 -23.58 -19.75 -13.99
N LEU A 133 -23.06 -20.47 -12.99
CA LEU A 133 -22.71 -19.91 -11.69
C LEU A 133 -21.55 -18.93 -11.79
N ARG A 134 -20.47 -19.27 -12.53
CA ARG A 134 -19.31 -18.39 -12.72
C ARG A 134 -19.67 -17.13 -13.48
N GLU A 135 -20.51 -17.24 -14.50
CA GLU A 135 -21.07 -16.09 -15.22
C GLU A 135 -21.97 -15.24 -14.31
N GLY A 136 -22.87 -15.88 -13.56
CA GLY A 136 -23.73 -15.21 -12.58
C GLY A 136 -22.93 -14.46 -11.51
N PHE A 137 -21.85 -15.06 -11.02
CA PHE A 137 -20.93 -14.42 -10.09
C PHE A 137 -20.22 -13.23 -10.72
N THR A 138 -19.72 -13.36 -11.96
CA THR A 138 -19.10 -12.24 -12.69
C THR A 138 -20.06 -11.06 -12.83
N ASN A 139 -21.30 -11.33 -13.26
CA ASN A 139 -22.32 -10.31 -13.42
C ASN A 139 -22.69 -9.66 -12.08
N TRP A 140 -22.78 -10.46 -11.02
CA TRP A 140 -23.01 -9.95 -9.67
C TRP A 140 -21.87 -9.04 -9.21
N VAL A 141 -20.60 -9.45 -9.36
CA VAL A 141 -19.43 -8.65 -8.99
C VAL A 141 -19.41 -7.33 -9.76
N ARG A 142 -19.57 -7.37 -11.09
CA ARG A 142 -19.65 -6.16 -11.93
C ARG A 142 -20.75 -5.23 -11.46
N GLY A 143 -21.95 -5.76 -11.19
CA GLY A 143 -23.05 -4.97 -10.66
C GLY A 143 -22.78 -4.35 -9.29
N GLN A 144 -22.00 -4.98 -8.40
CA GLN A 144 -21.58 -4.34 -7.15
C GLN A 144 -20.57 -3.22 -7.39
N ILE A 145 -19.64 -3.40 -8.32
CA ILE A 145 -18.67 -2.37 -8.69
C ILE A 145 -19.37 -1.14 -9.27
N ASP A 146 -20.35 -1.34 -10.16
CA ASP A 146 -21.15 -0.26 -10.74
C ASP A 146 -21.88 0.55 -9.66
N ARG A 147 -22.42 -0.13 -8.64
CA ARG A 147 -23.10 0.51 -7.51
C ARG A 147 -22.14 1.33 -6.65
N ILE A 148 -20.94 0.81 -6.39
CA ILE A 148 -19.90 1.53 -5.63
C ILE A 148 -19.46 2.80 -6.39
N GLU A 149 -19.34 2.71 -7.72
CA GLU A 149 -18.92 3.83 -8.56
C GLU A 149 -19.96 4.96 -8.61
N THR A 150 -21.24 4.61 -8.65
CA THR A 150 -22.35 5.55 -8.91
C THR A 150 -23.01 6.11 -7.65
N ASP A 151 -23.00 5.37 -6.53
CA ASP A 151 -23.67 5.79 -5.30
C ASP A 151 -22.80 5.51 -4.05
N PRO A 152 -22.29 6.57 -3.39
CA PRO A 152 -21.52 6.44 -2.15
C PRO A 152 -22.27 5.76 -1.01
N GLU A 153 -23.60 5.90 -0.93
CA GLU A 153 -24.41 5.21 0.09
C GLU A 153 -24.45 3.70 -0.19
N LYS A 154 -24.48 3.29 -1.46
CA LYS A 154 -24.33 1.88 -1.83
C LYS A 154 -22.95 1.32 -1.53
N GLY A 155 -21.90 2.14 -1.69
CA GLY A 155 -20.56 1.76 -1.24
C GLY A 155 -20.48 1.50 0.27
N LYS A 156 -21.21 2.29 1.08
CA LYS A 156 -21.33 2.04 2.53
C LYS A 156 -22.10 0.77 2.85
N GLU A 157 -23.26 0.57 2.20
CA GLU A 157 -24.09 -0.63 2.36
C GLU A 157 -23.27 -1.89 2.05
N PHE A 158 -22.58 -1.91 0.90
CA PHE A 158 -21.71 -3.01 0.50
C PHE A 158 -20.59 -3.25 1.52
N SER A 159 -19.94 -2.18 2.01
CA SER A 159 -18.91 -2.30 3.05
C SER A 159 -19.45 -2.95 4.32
N GLN A 160 -20.67 -2.59 4.74
CA GLN A 160 -21.31 -3.18 5.92
C GLN A 160 -21.61 -4.66 5.74
N THR A 161 -22.12 -5.06 4.56
CA THR A 161 -22.35 -6.47 4.23
C THR A 161 -21.05 -7.27 4.23
N ILE A 162 -19.98 -6.75 3.62
CA ILE A 162 -18.69 -7.45 3.62
C ILE A 162 -18.15 -7.56 5.06
N MET A 163 -18.20 -6.49 5.85
CA MET A 163 -17.75 -6.52 7.24
C MET A 163 -18.50 -7.55 8.09
N SER A 164 -19.82 -7.69 7.92
CA SER A 164 -20.59 -8.68 8.70
C SER A 164 -20.14 -10.11 8.38
N VAL A 165 -19.87 -10.40 7.10
CA VAL A 165 -19.32 -11.69 6.66
C VAL A 165 -17.92 -11.92 7.22
N LEU A 166 -17.04 -10.92 7.15
CA LEU A 166 -15.65 -11.02 7.62
C LEU A 166 -15.51 -11.16 9.15
N SER A 167 -16.52 -10.73 9.89
CA SER A 167 -16.57 -10.84 11.36
C SER A 167 -17.13 -12.17 11.85
N HIS A 168 -17.70 -13.00 10.95
CA HIS A 168 -18.34 -14.24 11.32
C HIS A 168 -17.28 -15.33 11.60
N GLU A 169 -17.31 -15.94 12.79
CA GLU A 169 -16.32 -16.91 13.26
C GLU A 169 -16.07 -18.06 12.26
N SER A 170 -17.13 -18.53 11.60
CA SER A 170 -17.09 -19.56 10.56
C SER A 170 -16.28 -19.20 9.31
N VAL A 171 -16.05 -17.91 9.03
CA VAL A 171 -15.40 -17.40 7.81
C VAL A 171 -13.98 -16.91 8.10
N VAL A 172 -13.70 -16.54 9.36
CA VAL A 172 -12.39 -16.04 9.81
C VAL A 172 -11.25 -17.00 9.44
N GLY A 173 -11.48 -18.31 9.51
CA GLY A 173 -10.49 -19.33 9.18
C GLY A 173 -10.04 -19.34 7.71
N TRP A 174 -10.92 -18.97 6.78
CA TRP A 174 -10.61 -18.94 5.34
C TRP A 174 -10.14 -17.57 4.84
N TRP A 175 -10.42 -16.52 5.62
CA TRP A 175 -10.12 -15.16 5.20
C TRP A 175 -8.62 -14.89 4.99
N GLY A 176 -7.76 -15.54 5.79
CA GLY A 176 -6.31 -15.45 5.62
C GLY A 176 -5.85 -15.91 4.22
N ASP A 177 -6.36 -17.05 3.76
CA ASP A 177 -6.01 -17.59 2.45
C ASP A 177 -6.58 -16.75 1.29
N ILE A 178 -7.81 -16.23 1.46
CA ILE A 178 -8.42 -15.29 0.50
C ILE A 178 -7.57 -14.02 0.40
N TRP A 179 -7.11 -13.49 1.53
CA TRP A 179 -6.24 -12.33 1.59
C TRP A 179 -4.91 -12.58 0.88
N LEU A 180 -4.25 -13.72 1.17
CA LEU A 180 -2.99 -14.10 0.53
C LEU A 180 -3.14 -14.26 -0.99
N ARG A 181 -4.26 -14.80 -1.46
CA ARG A 181 -4.57 -14.88 -2.90
C ARG A 181 -4.76 -13.50 -3.50
N PHE A 182 -5.57 -12.64 -2.86
CA PHE A 182 -5.76 -11.26 -3.29
C PHE A 182 -4.43 -10.50 -3.40
N ARG A 183 -3.58 -10.63 -2.38
CA ARG A 183 -2.23 -10.06 -2.39
C ARG A 183 -1.41 -10.55 -3.58
N ARG A 184 -1.35 -11.86 -3.81
CA ARG A 184 -0.61 -12.44 -4.95
C ARG A 184 -1.14 -11.96 -6.30
N MET A 185 -2.45 -11.79 -6.44
CA MET A 185 -3.05 -11.23 -7.65
C MET A 185 -2.61 -9.78 -7.88
N VAL A 186 -2.59 -8.97 -6.82
CA VAL A 186 -2.11 -7.58 -6.89
C VAL A 186 -0.61 -7.53 -7.17
N GLU A 187 0.20 -8.38 -6.53
CA GLU A 187 1.65 -8.47 -6.76
C GLU A 187 1.94 -8.84 -8.22
N ALA A 188 1.24 -9.84 -8.76
CA ALA A 188 1.41 -10.24 -10.15
C ALA A 188 1.04 -9.12 -11.14
N ASP A 189 -0.06 -8.41 -10.92
CA ASP A 189 -0.46 -7.28 -11.79
C ASP A 189 0.52 -6.11 -11.69
N VAL A 190 1.06 -5.84 -10.51
CA VAL A 190 2.07 -4.79 -10.29
C VAL A 190 3.39 -5.09 -11.01
N GLU A 191 3.77 -6.37 -11.13
CA GLU A 191 4.99 -6.81 -11.81
C GLU A 191 4.84 -6.90 -13.33
N ASP A 192 3.60 -7.03 -13.82
CA ASP A 192 3.29 -7.14 -15.24
C ASP A 192 3.42 -5.78 -15.96
N PRO A 193 4.22 -5.67 -17.05
CA PRO A 193 4.25 -4.49 -17.91
C PRO A 193 2.89 -4.12 -18.52
N GLU A 194 2.00 -5.09 -18.74
CA GLU A 194 0.62 -4.87 -19.21
C GLU A 194 -0.39 -4.79 -18.05
N GLY A 195 0.11 -4.84 -16.81
CA GLY A 195 -0.67 -4.75 -15.59
C GLY A 195 -1.53 -3.50 -15.52
N ARG A 196 -2.78 -3.69 -15.11
CA ARG A 196 -3.78 -2.63 -15.22
C ARG A 196 -3.83 -1.74 -13.99
N ILE A 197 -3.34 -2.17 -12.82
CA ILE A 197 -3.30 -1.33 -11.61
C ILE A 197 -2.49 -0.06 -11.86
N ALA A 198 -1.38 -0.14 -12.61
CA ALA A 198 -0.61 1.04 -12.97
C ALA A 198 -1.45 2.06 -13.77
N SER A 199 -2.28 1.60 -14.70
CA SER A 199 -3.19 2.46 -15.47
C SER A 199 -4.26 3.09 -14.59
N VAL A 200 -4.81 2.36 -13.61
CA VAL A 200 -5.80 2.91 -12.67
C VAL A 200 -5.18 3.96 -11.77
N VAL A 201 -3.96 3.72 -11.27
CA VAL A 201 -3.21 4.71 -10.47
C VAL A 201 -2.92 5.96 -11.31
N GLN A 202 -2.52 5.79 -12.57
CA GLN A 202 -2.30 6.90 -13.49
C GLN A 202 -3.59 7.72 -13.71
N ASP A 203 -4.70 7.07 -14.08
CA ASP A 203 -6.01 7.70 -14.27
C ASP A 203 -6.45 8.47 -13.00
N ALA A 204 -6.23 7.89 -11.83
CA ALA A 204 -6.56 8.52 -10.55
C ALA A 204 -5.74 9.79 -10.31
N LEU A 205 -4.42 9.73 -10.57
CA LEU A 205 -3.53 10.89 -10.45
C LEU A 205 -3.88 11.97 -11.47
N GLU A 206 -4.27 11.60 -12.69
CA GLU A 206 -4.72 12.53 -13.72
C GLU A 206 -6.00 13.25 -13.32
N ARG A 207 -7.00 12.50 -12.84
CA ARG A 207 -8.25 13.07 -12.34
C ARG A 207 -8.01 14.01 -11.16
N MET A 208 -7.13 13.61 -10.24
CA MET A 208 -6.76 14.45 -9.10
C MET A 208 -6.06 15.73 -9.56
N ALA A 209 -5.11 15.65 -10.50
CA ALA A 209 -4.43 16.79 -11.10
C ALA A 209 -5.43 17.75 -11.76
N ALA A 210 -6.35 17.23 -12.57
CA ALA A 210 -7.40 18.01 -13.21
C ALA A 210 -8.31 18.69 -12.18
N GLN A 211 -8.76 17.98 -11.14
CA GLN A 211 -9.62 18.54 -10.11
C GLN A 211 -8.94 19.67 -9.31
N MET A 212 -7.64 19.54 -9.01
CA MET A 212 -6.87 20.58 -8.34
C MET A 212 -6.68 21.85 -9.16
N ARG A 213 -6.90 21.82 -10.48
CA ARG A 213 -6.85 23.04 -11.32
C ARG A 213 -8.06 23.94 -11.04
N TYR A 214 -9.21 23.36 -10.72
CA TYR A 214 -10.48 24.09 -10.55
C TYR A 214 -10.88 24.32 -9.09
N ASP A 215 -10.43 23.46 -8.16
CA ASP A 215 -10.78 23.56 -6.73
C ASP A 215 -9.56 23.94 -5.88
N GLN A 216 -9.48 25.24 -5.51
CA GLN A 216 -8.42 25.74 -4.64
C GLN A 216 -8.49 25.17 -3.21
N ASN A 217 -9.69 24.85 -2.70
CA ASN A 217 -9.86 24.30 -1.36
C ASN A 217 -9.29 22.87 -1.32
N MET A 218 -9.62 22.06 -2.32
CA MET A 218 -9.03 20.72 -2.49
C MET A 218 -7.51 20.78 -2.56
N ARG A 219 -6.95 21.71 -3.35
CA ARG A 219 -5.51 21.90 -3.47
C ARG A 219 -4.86 22.19 -2.12
N GLN A 220 -5.44 23.09 -1.32
CA GLN A 220 -4.93 23.42 -0.01
C GLN A 220 -4.97 22.20 0.94
N ARG A 221 -6.09 21.47 0.96
CA ARG A 221 -6.24 20.25 1.79
C ARG A 221 -5.21 19.19 1.45
N ILE A 222 -4.91 19.00 0.16
CA ILE A 222 -3.88 18.07 -0.31
C ILE A 222 -2.49 18.55 0.12
N MET A 223 -2.14 19.81 -0.13
CA MET A 223 -0.84 20.38 0.29
C MET A 223 -0.63 20.26 1.79
N ASP A 224 -1.64 20.56 2.59
CA ASP A 224 -1.57 20.41 4.04
C ASP A 224 -1.39 18.95 4.46
N SER A 225 -2.01 18.00 3.74
CA SER A 225 -1.85 16.57 3.99
C SER A 225 -0.44 16.08 3.66
N VAL A 226 0.11 16.53 2.53
CA VAL A 226 1.49 16.25 2.11
C VAL A 226 2.45 16.82 3.16
N ASN A 227 2.28 18.08 3.55
CA ASN A 227 3.14 18.74 4.52
C ASN A 227 3.14 18.00 5.88
N ARG A 228 1.96 17.61 6.38
CA ARG A 228 1.83 16.78 7.58
C ARG A 228 2.53 15.43 7.45
N THR A 229 2.42 14.79 6.29
CA THR A 229 3.05 13.48 6.04
C THR A 229 4.57 13.60 6.01
N VAL A 230 5.09 14.61 5.32
CA VAL A 230 6.53 14.91 5.27
C VAL A 230 7.07 15.20 6.67
N LEU A 231 6.39 16.05 7.45
CA LEU A 231 6.79 16.36 8.83
C LEU A 231 6.77 15.13 9.74
N LYS A 232 5.83 14.19 9.54
CA LYS A 232 5.79 12.91 10.27
C LYS A 232 6.90 11.94 9.85
N MET A 233 7.33 11.98 8.59
CA MET A 233 8.41 11.13 8.08
C MET A 233 9.81 11.69 8.34
N LEU A 234 9.93 13.00 8.60
CA LEU A 234 11.20 13.69 8.81
C LEU A 234 12.09 13.04 9.90
N PRO A 235 11.57 12.60 11.07
CA PRO A 235 12.39 11.93 12.07
C PRO A 235 12.98 10.61 11.59
N PHE A 236 12.18 9.78 10.91
CA PHE A 236 12.61 8.50 10.35
C PHE A 236 13.64 8.68 9.22
N MET A 237 13.45 9.69 8.38
CA MET A 237 14.41 10.04 7.33
C MET A 237 15.73 10.54 7.90
N ARG A 238 15.70 11.33 8.99
CA ARG A 238 16.93 11.78 9.69
C ARG A 238 17.75 10.60 10.20
N GLU A 239 17.09 9.60 10.76
CA GLU A 239 17.75 8.40 11.29
C GLU A 239 18.35 7.54 10.17
N ARG A 240 17.59 7.29 9.10
CA ARG A 240 18.11 6.61 7.90
C ARG A 240 19.25 7.36 7.20
N MET A 241 19.19 8.69 7.15
CA MET A 241 20.28 9.50 6.59
C MET A 241 21.51 9.44 7.48
N ALA A 242 21.36 9.44 8.81
CA ALA A 242 22.46 9.25 9.73
C ALA A 242 23.10 7.85 9.57
N GLU A 243 22.29 6.79 9.46
CA GLU A 243 22.79 5.43 9.17
C GLU A 243 23.47 5.34 7.80
N PHE A 244 22.92 5.97 6.77
CA PHE A 244 23.53 6.01 5.45
C PHE A 244 24.87 6.73 5.47
N ILE A 245 24.94 7.91 6.09
CA ILE A 245 26.19 8.66 6.27
C ILE A 245 27.19 7.81 7.08
N ALA A 246 26.75 7.19 8.18
CA ALA A 246 27.62 6.32 8.99
C ALA A 246 28.19 5.16 8.16
N ARG A 247 27.36 4.53 7.32
CA ARG A 247 27.76 3.44 6.42
C ARG A 247 28.75 3.91 5.36
N VAL A 248 28.47 5.06 4.72
CA VAL A 248 29.36 5.68 3.73
C VAL A 248 30.70 6.05 4.35
N VAL A 249 30.69 6.70 5.52
CA VAL A 249 31.90 7.08 6.26
C VAL A 249 32.67 5.85 6.74
N SER A 250 31.98 4.80 7.18
CA SER A 250 32.63 3.54 7.58
C SER A 250 33.32 2.82 6.41
N GLY A 251 32.88 3.08 5.18
CA GLY A 251 33.48 2.54 3.96
C GLY A 251 34.67 3.36 3.45
N TRP A 252 35.03 4.47 4.11
CA TRP A 252 36.15 5.29 3.69
C TRP A 252 37.49 4.69 4.14
N ASN A 253 38.41 4.51 3.20
CA ASN A 253 39.80 4.14 3.51
C ASN A 253 40.53 5.37 4.07
N ALA A 254 40.83 5.34 5.36
CA ALA A 254 41.48 6.45 6.07
C ALA A 254 42.83 6.86 5.45
N VAL A 255 43.57 5.92 4.85
CA VAL A 255 44.86 6.20 4.19
C VAL A 255 44.64 6.98 2.90
N GLU A 256 43.67 6.57 2.07
CA GLU A 256 43.36 7.22 0.80
C GLU A 256 42.74 8.61 1.00
N ILE A 257 41.97 8.80 2.08
CA ILE A 257 41.45 10.11 2.45
C ILE A 257 42.56 11.01 3.01
N ALA A 258 43.45 10.49 3.86
CA ALA A 258 44.56 11.26 4.39
C ALA A 258 45.48 11.75 3.25
N GLU A 259 45.80 10.89 2.28
CA GLU A 259 46.60 11.24 1.11
C GLU A 259 45.91 12.30 0.23
N LYS A 260 44.60 12.14 -0.05
CA LYS A 260 43.82 13.12 -0.81
C LYS A 260 43.64 14.46 -0.07
N LEU A 261 43.56 14.43 1.26
CA LEU A 261 43.48 15.62 2.11
C LEU A 261 44.82 16.33 2.19
N GLU A 262 45.93 15.61 2.33
CA GLU A 262 47.29 16.15 2.35
C GLU A 262 47.65 16.80 1.01
N LEU A 263 47.33 16.14 -0.12
CA LEU A 263 47.54 16.67 -1.47
C LEU A 263 46.77 17.97 -1.74
N ARG A 264 45.62 18.20 -1.09
CA ARG A 264 44.79 19.39 -1.31
C ARG A 264 44.93 20.48 -0.25
N VAL A 265 45.17 20.13 1.01
CA VAL A 265 45.20 21.06 2.15
C VAL A 265 46.62 21.46 2.54
N GLY A 266 47.63 20.64 2.23
CA GLY A 266 49.02 20.90 2.62
C GLY A 266 49.60 22.22 2.09
N LYS A 267 49.18 22.64 0.88
CA LYS A 267 49.65 23.88 0.25
C LYS A 267 49.01 25.14 0.85
N ASP A 268 47.74 25.07 1.26
CA ASP A 268 47.01 26.22 1.83
C ASP A 268 47.47 26.56 3.26
N LEU A 269 47.78 25.55 4.09
CA LEU A 269 48.30 25.80 5.44
C LEU A 269 49.67 26.49 5.40
N GLN A 270 50.51 26.17 4.41
CA GLN A 270 51.80 26.82 4.21
C GLN A 270 51.65 28.26 3.72
N PHE A 271 50.63 28.57 2.91
CA PHE A 271 50.34 29.91 2.43
C PHE A 271 50.00 30.88 3.57
N ILE A 272 49.21 30.44 4.55
CA ILE A 272 48.91 31.24 5.75
C ILE A 272 50.18 31.54 6.54
N ARG A 273 51.07 30.53 6.70
CA ARG A 273 52.33 30.69 7.43
C ARG A 273 53.28 31.66 6.71
N PHE A 274 53.41 31.55 5.39
CA PHE A 274 54.27 32.43 4.59
C PHE A 274 53.75 33.87 4.58
N ASN A 275 52.46 34.07 4.32
CA ASN A 275 51.85 35.39 4.33
C ASN A 275 51.93 36.05 5.72
N GLY A 276 51.77 35.26 6.80
CA GLY A 276 51.97 35.75 8.17
C GLY A 276 53.37 36.29 8.42
N THR A 277 54.41 35.60 7.93
CA THR A 277 55.79 36.09 8.05
C THR A 277 56.08 37.30 7.18
N LEU A 278 55.49 37.37 5.97
CA LEU A 278 55.68 38.47 5.03
C LEU A 278 55.04 39.76 5.55
N VAL A 279 53.81 39.66 6.05
CA VAL A 279 53.07 40.79 6.64
C VAL A 279 53.73 41.22 7.95
N GLY A 280 54.14 40.28 8.80
CA GLY A 280 54.86 40.60 10.04
C GLY A 280 56.17 41.33 9.78
N PHE A 281 56.96 40.88 8.80
CA PHE A 281 58.18 41.57 8.37
C PHE A 281 57.89 42.96 7.81
N GLY A 282 56.87 43.10 6.95
CA GLY A 282 56.49 44.39 6.36
C GLY A 282 56.02 45.41 7.41
N VAL A 283 55.15 44.99 8.33
CA VAL A 283 54.68 45.84 9.43
C VAL A 283 55.83 46.20 10.39
N GLY A 284 56.70 45.24 10.71
CA GLY A 284 57.88 45.48 11.53
C GLY A 284 58.87 46.45 10.90
N ALA A 285 59.14 46.31 9.59
CA ALA A 285 60.01 47.22 8.84
C ALA A 285 59.40 48.62 8.73
N LEU A 286 58.09 48.72 8.52
CA LEU A 286 57.37 49.99 8.48
C LEU A 286 57.42 50.70 9.85
N LEU A 287 57.13 49.98 10.94
CA LEU A 287 57.21 50.50 12.30
C LEU A 287 58.63 50.94 12.64
N PHE A 288 59.65 50.16 12.27
CA PHE A 288 61.05 50.51 12.45
C PHE A 288 61.42 51.78 11.68
N ALA A 289 60.98 51.91 10.42
CA ALA A 289 61.21 53.10 9.61
C ALA A 289 60.53 54.34 10.21
N VAL A 290 59.27 54.22 10.64
CA VAL A 290 58.51 55.31 11.29
C VAL A 290 59.15 55.71 12.62
N LEU A 291 59.52 54.76 13.47
CA LEU A 291 60.23 55.07 14.71
C LEU A 291 61.56 55.76 14.43
N ARG A 292 62.32 55.29 13.44
CA ARG A 292 63.60 55.90 13.07
C ARG A 292 63.42 57.32 12.51
N LEU A 293 62.35 57.59 11.78
CA LEU A 293 62.08 58.91 11.21
C LEU A 293 61.54 59.90 12.26
N LEU A 294 60.75 59.42 13.23
CA LEU A 294 60.18 60.24 14.31
C LEU A 294 61.15 60.45 15.48
N PHE A 295 61.96 59.46 15.84
CA PHE A 295 62.86 59.50 17.01
C PHE A 295 64.35 59.55 16.67
N GLY A 296 64.74 59.32 15.41
CA GLY A 296 66.14 59.22 14.98
C GLY A 296 66.74 60.47 14.35
N LEU A 297 66.14 61.65 14.53
CA LEU A 297 66.69 62.94 14.10
C LEU A 297 67.34 63.77 15.22
N ASN A 298 67.56 63.20 16.42
CA ASN A 298 68.24 63.87 17.53
C ASN A 298 69.46 63.09 18.06
N ALA A 299 70.33 62.66 17.15
CA ALA A 299 71.68 62.24 17.49
C ALA A 299 72.67 62.83 16.47
N GLN A 300 72.93 64.13 16.62
CA GLN A 300 74.27 64.69 16.46
C GLN A 300 74.84 64.89 17.86
#